data_AF-A0A2A8TVZ0-F1
#
_entry.id   AF-A0A2A8TVZ0-F1
#
_cell.length_a   1.000
_cell.length_b   1.000
_cell.length_c   1.000
_cell.angle_alpha   90.00
_cell.angle_beta   90.00
_cell.angle_gamma   90.00
#
_symmetry.space_group_name_H-M   'P 1'
#
loop_
_entity.id
_entity.type
_entity.pdbx_description
1 polymer ?
#
loop_
_entity_poly.entity_id
_entity_poly.type
_entity_poly.pdbx_seq_one_letter_code
_entity_poly.pdbx_strand_id
1 'polypeptide(L)'
;MKIVLRKESNIPYYQQIYMQIVERIQSGMLSHGDYLPSLRSMADDLQISLLTVRKAYKQLETKEYIRIEQGKGTYIHKRVNKDFKPIPYQWQKTKSINVMRSQYVMNQHRKYFDFSQAVLYPRLLPNPFLSDEMHKLLNKDQMILATYGPVQGDKELRVEITNYLKEHQKVVTDPSQLLITSGAQQGIDLIAQTLLKPGDIVLVESPCYGAALDVFINKGVQIIPVSLDNNGIRSDLIDDICQRKNPVLLYVNPTFQNPTGTVMSKGRRMELVELAELYQFFILEDDSFGEIYFEDFKIPPPIKSFDTNGHVIYLKGFSKTLAPGLRIAALAAEGPIFEWLYAVKASMDIGSPLLTQKALLPFLRAERMKNHLEKLRTALQIRRDLTIDILSPLKELEFIVPNGGFNLWVTLPQSIDPFTLLQKANEVDVSFLPGTACLLNHETQYNHLRISYSMLNEKDMLIGLERLYDTITKFKSMI
;
A
#
# COMPACT_ATOMS: atom_id res chain seq x y z
N MET A 1 13.36 40.21 25.23
CA MET A 1 13.13 39.25 24.12
C MET A 1 13.79 37.93 24.49
N LYS A 2 13.06 36.81 24.60
CA LYS A 2 13.65 35.52 25.03
C LYS A 2 14.04 34.67 23.79
N ILE A 3 15.31 34.68 23.41
CA ILE A 3 15.87 33.79 22.38
C ILE A 3 16.27 32.47 23.04
N VAL A 4 16.00 31.33 22.40
CA VAL A 4 16.32 30.00 22.95
C VAL A 4 17.33 29.31 22.04
N LEU A 5 18.48 28.91 22.58
CA LEU A 5 19.49 28.16 21.84
C LEU A 5 19.34 26.66 22.09
N ARG A 6 19.38 25.85 21.04
CA ARG A 6 19.36 24.38 21.12
C ARG A 6 20.76 23.85 20.85
N LYS A 7 21.38 23.22 21.85
CA LYS A 7 22.75 22.72 21.78
C LYS A 7 22.89 21.46 20.92
N GLU A 8 21.87 20.60 20.88
CA GLU A 8 21.87 19.35 20.08
C GLU A 8 21.54 19.57 18.60
N SER A 9 21.31 20.81 18.17
CA SER A 9 20.98 21.12 16.78
C SER A 9 22.24 21.22 15.92
N ASN A 10 22.20 20.65 14.71
CA ASN A 10 23.24 20.83 13.68
C ASN A 10 23.31 22.27 13.11
N ILE A 11 22.49 23.20 13.61
CA ILE A 11 22.44 24.60 13.15
C ILE A 11 23.32 25.47 14.07
N PRO A 12 24.29 26.23 13.53
CA PRO A 12 25.13 27.13 14.33
C PRO A 12 24.33 28.20 15.10
N TYR A 13 24.78 28.57 16.30
CA TYR A 13 24.05 29.51 17.18
C TYR A 13 23.74 30.86 16.54
N TYR A 14 24.64 31.44 15.75
CA TYR A 14 24.37 32.72 15.06
C TYR A 14 23.17 32.60 14.10
N GLN A 15 23.01 31.44 13.47
CA GLN A 15 21.92 31.16 12.54
C GLN A 15 20.61 30.88 13.30
N GLN A 16 20.67 30.20 14.46
CA GLN A 16 19.52 30.06 15.35
C GLN A 16 18.98 31.41 15.85
N ILE A 17 19.87 32.34 16.20
CA ILE A 17 19.52 33.71 16.61
C ILE A 17 18.90 34.48 15.43
N TYR A 18 19.54 34.43 14.26
CA TYR A 18 19.04 35.05 13.03
C TYR A 18 17.61 34.59 12.71
N MET A 19 17.39 33.27 12.64
CA MET A 19 16.08 32.69 12.28
C MET A 19 14.98 33.11 13.25
N GLN A 20 15.27 33.07 14.55
CA GLN A 20 14.33 33.45 15.59
C GLN A 20 13.96 34.93 15.60
N ILE A 21 14.89 35.81 15.22
CA ILE A 21 14.59 37.25 15.06
C ILE A 21 13.77 37.47 13.79
N VAL A 22 14.14 36.83 12.67
CA VAL A 22 13.39 36.90 11.41
C VAL A 22 11.95 36.42 11.56
N GLU A 23 11.74 35.29 12.23
CA GLU A 23 10.41 34.72 12.49
C GLU A 23 9.53 35.67 13.31
N ARG A 24 10.10 36.34 14.33
CA ARG A 24 9.37 37.34 15.13
C ARG A 24 9.04 38.60 14.35
N ILE A 25 9.91 39.03 13.44
CA ILE A 25 9.62 40.14 12.52
C ILE A 25 8.49 39.73 11.57
N GLN A 26 8.59 38.54 10.94
CA GLN A 26 7.61 38.03 9.97
C GLN A 26 6.23 37.72 10.56
N SER A 27 6.19 37.26 11.80
CA SER A 27 4.92 37.06 12.54
C SER A 27 4.31 38.36 13.07
N GLY A 28 5.03 39.49 12.96
CA GLY A 28 4.58 40.79 13.47
C GLY A 28 4.73 40.97 14.98
N MET A 29 5.42 40.04 15.68
CA MET A 29 5.78 40.21 17.11
C MET A 29 6.83 41.30 17.31
N LEU A 30 7.69 41.53 16.32
CA LEU A 30 8.64 42.64 16.27
C LEU A 30 8.28 43.52 15.06
N SER A 31 7.93 44.77 15.34
CA SER A 31 7.46 45.75 14.36
C SER A 31 8.57 46.72 13.96
N HIS A 32 8.40 47.37 12.81
CA HIS A 32 9.31 48.42 12.34
C HIS A 32 9.48 49.50 13.42
N GLY A 33 10.73 49.82 13.76
CA GLY A 33 11.08 50.77 14.82
C GLY A 33 11.36 50.15 16.19
N ASP A 34 11.03 48.87 16.42
CA ASP A 34 11.33 48.20 17.69
C ASP A 34 12.83 48.05 17.91
N TYR A 35 13.25 48.13 19.18
CA TYR A 35 14.64 47.96 19.59
C TYR A 35 15.02 46.48 19.72
N LEU A 36 16.21 46.14 19.23
CA LEU A 36 16.89 44.91 19.61
C LEU A 36 17.89 45.18 20.75
N PRO A 37 18.14 44.19 21.64
CA PRO A 37 19.17 44.31 22.65
C PRO A 37 20.53 44.61 22.03
N SER A 38 21.41 45.27 22.78
CA SER A 38 22.78 45.51 22.34
C SER A 38 23.51 44.17 22.16
N LEU A 39 24.58 44.16 21.35
CA LEU A 39 25.38 42.95 21.14
C LEU A 39 25.86 42.33 22.46
N ARG A 40 26.24 43.17 23.44
CA ARG A 40 26.70 42.73 24.77
C ARG A 40 25.56 42.13 25.58
N SER A 41 24.44 42.86 25.71
CA SER A 41 23.27 42.36 26.44
C SER A 41 22.75 41.05 25.85
N MET A 42 22.70 40.92 24.52
CA MET A 42 22.29 39.68 23.87
C MET A 42 23.28 38.53 24.09
N ALA A 43 24.58 38.83 24.14
CA ALA A 43 25.60 37.82 24.42
C ALA A 43 25.55 37.33 25.87
N ASP A 44 25.33 38.26 26.81
CA ASP A 44 25.22 37.99 28.25
C ASP A 44 23.95 37.18 28.54
N ASP A 45 22.79 37.58 27.99
CA ASP A 45 21.51 36.89 28.15
C ASP A 45 21.55 35.44 27.64
N LEU A 46 22.31 35.21 26.56
CA LEU A 46 22.44 33.89 25.92
C LEU A 46 23.64 33.09 26.42
N GLN A 47 24.51 33.68 27.23
CA GLN A 47 25.78 33.11 27.68
C GLN A 47 26.65 32.57 26.52
N ILE A 48 26.82 33.36 25.45
CA ILE A 48 27.64 33.01 24.28
C ILE A 48 28.64 34.11 23.91
N SER A 49 29.57 33.80 23.01
CA SER A 49 30.53 34.78 22.50
C SER A 49 29.85 35.95 21.77
N LEU A 50 30.29 37.17 22.08
CA LEU A 50 29.90 38.41 21.39
C LEU A 50 30.09 38.32 19.87
N LEU A 51 31.10 37.58 19.39
CA LEU A 51 31.36 37.39 17.97
C LEU A 51 30.22 36.62 17.28
N THR A 52 29.60 35.67 17.97
CA THR A 52 28.47 34.87 17.47
C THR A 52 27.22 35.74 17.31
N VAL A 53 26.93 36.59 18.29
CA VAL A 53 25.83 37.57 18.21
C VAL A 53 26.09 38.58 17.10
N ARG A 54 27.33 39.11 17.01
CA ARG A 54 27.73 40.05 15.96
C ARG A 54 27.54 39.46 14.57
N LYS A 55 27.86 38.17 14.37
CA LYS A 55 27.64 37.46 13.11
C LYS A 55 26.14 37.38 12.76
N ALA A 56 25.28 37.09 13.73
CA ALA A 56 23.83 37.08 13.54
C ALA A 56 23.27 38.46 13.16
N TYR A 57 23.70 39.52 13.87
CA TYR A 57 23.23 40.89 13.63
C TYR A 57 23.72 41.41 12.27
N LYS A 58 24.98 41.15 11.92
CA LYS A 58 25.50 41.50 10.59
C LYS A 58 24.66 40.85 9.48
N GLN A 59 24.23 39.60 9.67
CA GLN A 59 23.39 38.90 8.70
C GLN A 59 21.97 39.50 8.62
N LEU A 60 21.38 39.86 9.76
CA LEU A 60 20.09 40.55 9.82
C LEU A 60 20.15 41.92 9.10
N GLU A 61 21.23 42.67 9.30
CA GLU A 61 21.47 43.98 8.68
C GLU A 61 21.68 43.84 7.17
N THR A 62 22.51 42.89 6.73
CA THR A 62 22.77 42.60 5.30
C THR A 62 21.49 42.22 4.55
N LYS A 63 20.51 41.65 5.25
CA LYS A 63 19.21 41.25 4.70
C LYS A 63 18.10 42.27 4.98
N GLU A 64 18.49 43.47 5.43
CA GLU A 64 17.61 44.63 5.69
C GLU A 64 16.50 44.38 6.73
N TYR A 65 16.67 43.35 7.58
CA TYR A 65 15.73 43.11 8.70
C TYR A 65 15.91 44.14 9.81
N ILE A 66 17.14 44.60 10.01
CA ILE A 66 17.52 45.56 11.06
C ILE A 66 18.37 46.68 10.48
N ARG A 67 18.46 47.79 11.20
CA ARG A 67 19.39 48.88 10.96
C ARG A 67 20.19 49.14 12.22
N ILE A 68 21.51 49.23 12.11
CA ILE A 68 22.40 49.58 13.22
C ILE A 68 22.76 51.07 13.07
N GLU A 69 22.40 51.87 14.06
CA GLU A 69 22.77 53.29 14.12
C GLU A 69 23.83 53.52 15.20
N GLN A 70 24.99 54.03 14.80
CA GLN A 70 26.10 54.28 15.70
C GLN A 70 25.68 55.25 16.82
N GLY A 71 25.85 54.82 18.08
CA GLY A 71 25.48 55.59 19.27
C GLY A 71 23.99 55.55 19.65
N LYS A 72 23.11 54.98 18.82
CA LYS A 72 21.65 54.94 19.05
C LYS A 72 21.09 53.53 19.26
N GLY A 73 21.74 52.51 18.72
CA GLY A 73 21.40 51.11 18.94
C GLY A 73 20.97 50.37 17.66
N THR A 74 20.27 49.26 17.82
CA THR A 74 19.83 48.40 16.72
C THR A 74 18.30 48.35 16.66
N TYR A 75 17.74 48.61 15.49
CA TYR A 75 16.30 48.75 15.27
C TYR A 75 15.80 47.82 14.18
N ILE A 76 14.55 47.36 14.29
CA ILE A 76 13.89 46.62 13.20
C ILE A 76 13.58 47.56 12.04
N HIS A 77 14.10 47.26 10.86
CA HIS A 77 13.95 48.08 9.66
C HIS A 77 12.88 47.56 8.70
N LYS A 78 12.66 46.24 8.65
CA LYS A 78 11.72 45.65 7.69
C LYS A 78 10.27 45.88 8.10
N ARG A 79 9.47 46.46 7.21
CA ARG A 79 8.01 46.53 7.34
C ARG A 79 7.40 45.21 6.87
N VAL A 80 6.71 44.51 7.76
CA VAL A 80 5.95 43.31 7.40
C VAL A 80 4.50 43.72 7.18
N ASN A 81 3.99 43.42 5.98
CA ASN A 81 2.59 43.66 5.65
C ASN A 81 1.74 42.72 6.52
N LYS A 82 0.87 43.28 7.38
CA LYS A 82 0.03 42.53 8.33
C LYS A 82 -1.14 41.77 7.69
N ASP A 83 -1.20 41.69 6.37
CA ASP A 83 -2.22 40.94 5.63
C ASP A 83 -1.94 39.42 5.67
N PHE A 84 -1.85 38.85 6.88
CA PHE A 84 -1.89 37.41 7.05
C PHE A 84 -3.33 36.94 6.86
N LYS A 85 -3.74 36.74 5.61
CA LYS A 85 -4.99 36.03 5.31
C LYS A 85 -4.74 34.55 5.64
N PRO A 86 -5.39 33.97 6.66
CA PRO A 86 -5.25 32.54 6.92
C PRO A 86 -5.69 31.78 5.67
N ILE A 87 -4.78 30.98 5.10
CA ILE A 87 -5.12 30.13 3.97
C ILE A 87 -6.11 29.08 4.50
N PRO A 88 -7.35 29.02 3.98
CA PRO A 88 -8.34 28.05 4.42
C PRO A 88 -7.74 26.63 4.42
N TYR A 89 -8.07 25.85 5.46
CA TYR A 89 -7.66 24.46 5.64
C TYR A 89 -6.16 24.20 5.86
N GLN A 90 -5.26 25.20 5.87
CA GLN A 90 -3.84 24.97 6.12
C GLN A 90 -3.56 24.33 7.50
N TRP A 91 -4.39 24.63 8.50
CA TRP A 91 -4.34 24.00 9.82
C TRP A 91 -4.57 22.47 9.75
N GLN A 92 -5.22 21.94 8.71
CA GLN A 92 -5.39 20.49 8.55
C GLN A 92 -4.06 19.81 8.26
N LYS A 93 -3.12 20.49 7.57
CA LYS A 93 -1.76 19.97 7.32
C LYS A 93 -0.91 19.89 8.58
N THR A 94 -1.31 20.56 9.66
CA THR A 94 -0.62 20.45 10.96
C THR A 94 -1.12 19.27 11.79
N LYS A 95 -2.16 18.56 11.34
CA LYS A 95 -2.64 17.34 11.99
C LYS A 95 -1.86 16.14 11.45
N SER A 96 -1.37 15.31 12.35
CA SER A 96 -0.87 13.99 12.00
C SER A 96 -2.04 13.10 11.56
N ILE A 97 -1.88 12.42 10.44
CA ILE A 97 -2.83 11.40 9.96
C ILE A 97 -2.10 10.05 9.89
N ASN A 98 -2.83 8.95 10.03
CA ASN A 98 -2.22 7.61 10.02
C ASN A 98 -1.91 7.12 8.58
N VAL A 99 -2.52 7.74 7.56
CA VAL A 99 -2.53 7.26 6.16
C VAL A 99 -1.40 7.89 5.29
N MET A 100 -0.32 8.38 5.92
CA MET A 100 0.71 9.20 5.24
C MET A 100 1.37 8.53 4.04
N ARG A 101 1.45 7.19 4.04
CA ARG A 101 2.15 6.41 3.01
C ARG A 101 1.25 5.76 1.96
N SER A 102 -0.05 6.05 1.96
CA SER A 102 -0.99 5.30 1.12
C SER A 102 -0.58 5.32 -0.35
N GLN A 103 -0.45 4.13 -0.95
CA GLN A 103 -0.12 3.97 -2.37
C GLN A 103 -1.06 4.77 -3.28
N TYR A 104 -2.33 4.93 -2.87
CA TYR A 104 -3.33 5.70 -3.62
C TYR A 104 -3.11 7.20 -3.52
N VAL A 105 -2.53 7.69 -2.42
CA VAL A 105 -2.13 9.09 -2.26
C VAL A 105 -0.87 9.38 -3.10
N MET A 106 0.09 8.45 -3.10
CA MET A 106 1.32 8.57 -3.89
C MET A 106 1.04 8.65 -5.41
N ASN A 107 0.04 7.90 -5.90
CA ASN A 107 -0.33 7.85 -7.32
C ASN A 107 -1.64 8.58 -7.65
N GLN A 108 -1.99 9.66 -6.93
CA GLN A 108 -3.23 10.42 -7.17
C GLN A 108 -3.32 11.01 -8.58
N HIS A 109 -2.19 11.40 -9.16
CA HIS A 109 -2.13 11.96 -10.50
C HIS A 109 -2.12 10.84 -11.52
N ARG A 110 -3.31 10.52 -12.07
CA ARG A 110 -3.44 9.51 -13.12
C ARG A 110 -2.61 9.90 -14.35
N LYS A 111 -1.78 8.95 -14.78
CA LYS A 111 -1.06 8.98 -16.05
C LYS A 111 -1.82 8.17 -17.09
N TYR A 112 -1.66 8.50 -18.37
CA TYR A 112 -2.31 7.74 -19.43
C TYR A 112 -1.77 6.31 -19.50
N PHE A 113 -0.44 6.15 -19.45
CA PHE A 113 0.23 4.85 -19.42
C PHE A 113 0.53 4.43 -17.98
N ASP A 114 -0.51 4.01 -17.25
CA ASP A 114 -0.41 3.61 -15.84
C ASP A 114 -0.14 2.11 -15.67
N PHE A 115 1.10 1.75 -15.31
CA PHE A 115 1.52 0.40 -14.92
C PHE A 115 1.56 0.22 -13.39
N SER A 116 1.18 1.23 -12.62
CA SER A 116 1.27 1.21 -11.16
C SER A 116 0.14 0.42 -10.50
N GLN A 117 -0.95 0.12 -11.21
CA GLN A 117 -2.14 -0.53 -10.65
C GLN A 117 -2.30 -1.97 -11.13
N ALA A 118 -2.39 -2.90 -10.18
CA ALA A 118 -2.71 -4.30 -10.44
C ALA A 118 -4.22 -4.51 -10.67
N VAL A 119 -4.79 -3.90 -11.71
CA VAL A 119 -6.21 -3.96 -12.08
C VAL A 119 -6.34 -4.43 -13.52
N LEU A 120 -7.40 -5.17 -13.85
CA LEU A 120 -7.64 -5.63 -15.22
C LEU A 120 -8.17 -4.54 -16.13
N TYR A 121 -7.76 -4.59 -17.39
CA TYR A 121 -8.37 -3.83 -18.47
C TYR A 121 -9.86 -4.16 -18.53
N PRO A 122 -10.78 -3.19 -18.40
CA PRO A 122 -12.20 -3.47 -18.23
C PRO A 122 -12.82 -4.36 -19.32
N ARG A 123 -12.31 -4.32 -20.56
CA ARG A 123 -12.85 -5.16 -21.65
C ARG A 123 -12.47 -6.64 -21.56
N LEU A 124 -11.56 -7.02 -20.67
CA LEU A 124 -11.25 -8.42 -20.36
C LEU A 124 -12.24 -9.04 -19.38
N LEU A 125 -13.11 -8.23 -18.79
CA LEU A 125 -14.07 -8.64 -17.78
C LEU A 125 -15.43 -8.95 -18.42
N PRO A 126 -16.25 -9.82 -17.80
CA PRO A 126 -17.54 -10.24 -18.34
C PRO A 126 -18.63 -9.18 -18.10
N ASN A 127 -18.34 -7.90 -18.33
CA ASN A 127 -19.21 -6.78 -17.97
C ASN A 127 -20.60 -6.84 -18.63
N PRO A 128 -20.76 -7.14 -19.94
CA PRO A 128 -22.09 -7.22 -20.55
C PRO A 128 -22.97 -8.28 -19.87
N PHE A 129 -22.38 -9.43 -19.56
CA PHE A 129 -23.09 -10.50 -18.86
C PHE A 129 -23.53 -10.08 -17.46
N LEU A 130 -22.61 -9.51 -16.66
CA LEU A 130 -22.94 -9.03 -15.32
C LEU A 130 -24.04 -7.96 -15.36
N SER A 131 -23.99 -7.06 -16.34
CA SER A 131 -25.03 -6.04 -16.56
C SER A 131 -26.39 -6.69 -16.87
N ASP A 132 -26.43 -7.67 -17.76
CA ASP A 132 -27.66 -8.37 -18.13
C ASP A 132 -28.26 -9.12 -16.93
N GLU A 133 -27.42 -9.79 -16.13
CA GLU A 133 -27.89 -10.48 -14.92
C GLU A 133 -28.42 -9.50 -13.86
N MET A 134 -27.77 -8.35 -13.67
CA MET A 134 -28.30 -7.30 -12.81
C MET A 134 -29.65 -6.77 -13.28
N HIS A 135 -29.83 -6.53 -14.59
CA HIS A 135 -31.12 -6.12 -15.14
C HIS A 135 -32.21 -7.18 -14.93
N LYS A 136 -31.91 -8.46 -15.16
CA LYS A 136 -32.86 -9.57 -14.89
C LYS A 136 -33.28 -9.61 -13.42
N LEU A 137 -32.32 -9.44 -12.50
CA LEU A 137 -32.59 -9.41 -11.07
C LEU A 137 -33.50 -8.25 -10.69
N LEU A 138 -33.20 -7.04 -11.16
CA LEU A 138 -34.01 -5.86 -10.86
C LEU A 138 -35.41 -5.94 -11.48
N ASN A 139 -35.55 -6.50 -12.68
CA ASN A 139 -36.87 -6.71 -13.29
C ASN A 139 -37.70 -7.75 -12.53
N LYS A 140 -37.05 -8.74 -11.91
CA LYS A 140 -37.72 -9.79 -11.13
C LYS A 140 -38.10 -9.32 -9.72
N ASP A 141 -37.19 -8.59 -9.06
CA ASP A 141 -37.37 -8.13 -7.68
C ASP A 141 -36.68 -6.77 -7.48
N GLN A 142 -37.45 -5.70 -7.59
CA GLN A 142 -36.97 -4.34 -7.36
C GLN A 142 -36.74 -4.05 -5.87
N MET A 143 -37.38 -4.80 -4.96
CA MET A 143 -37.30 -4.58 -3.51
C MET A 143 -35.93 -4.95 -2.95
N ILE A 144 -35.11 -5.69 -3.71
CA ILE A 144 -33.71 -5.95 -3.38
C ILE A 144 -32.91 -4.67 -3.13
N LEU A 145 -33.29 -3.55 -3.76
CA LEU A 145 -32.65 -2.24 -3.58
C LEU A 145 -32.96 -1.62 -2.21
N ALA A 146 -34.06 -2.02 -1.59
CA ALA A 146 -34.53 -1.53 -0.29
C ALA A 146 -34.28 -2.52 0.86
N THR A 147 -33.54 -3.60 0.61
CA THR A 147 -33.33 -4.69 1.57
C THR A 147 -31.86 -4.85 1.92
N TYR A 148 -31.55 -4.93 3.22
CA TYR A 148 -30.21 -5.28 3.68
C TYR A 148 -29.92 -6.76 3.43
N GLY A 149 -28.70 -7.06 2.96
CA GLY A 149 -28.20 -8.43 2.92
C GLY A 149 -27.93 -8.96 4.33
N PRO A 150 -27.90 -10.28 4.54
CA PRO A 150 -27.43 -10.85 5.81
C PRO A 150 -26.00 -10.38 6.11
N VAL A 151 -25.66 -10.15 7.38
CA VAL A 151 -24.29 -9.78 7.80
C VAL A 151 -23.25 -10.74 7.23
N GLN A 152 -23.54 -12.05 7.32
CA GLN A 152 -22.66 -13.10 6.83
C GLN A 152 -22.47 -13.09 5.31
N GLY A 153 -23.43 -12.51 4.59
CA GLY A 153 -23.58 -12.62 3.14
C GLY A 153 -24.72 -13.55 2.73
N ASP A 154 -25.15 -13.40 1.49
CA ASP A 154 -26.22 -14.17 0.88
C ASP A 154 -25.96 -15.67 0.99
N LYS A 155 -26.97 -16.43 1.44
CA LYS A 155 -26.82 -17.87 1.70
C LYS A 155 -26.50 -18.64 0.43
N GLU A 156 -27.17 -18.34 -0.68
CA GLU A 156 -26.89 -19.00 -1.95
C GLU A 156 -25.47 -18.71 -2.41
N LEU A 157 -25.01 -17.46 -2.28
CA LEU A 157 -23.66 -17.11 -2.69
C LEU A 157 -22.60 -17.88 -1.89
N ARG A 158 -22.79 -18.02 -0.58
CA ARG A 158 -21.88 -18.82 0.25
C ARG A 158 -21.83 -20.28 -0.21
N VAL A 159 -22.97 -20.88 -0.55
CA VAL A 159 -23.01 -22.25 -1.09
C VAL A 159 -22.23 -22.35 -2.41
N GLU A 160 -22.46 -21.44 -3.35
CA GLU A 160 -21.75 -21.46 -4.63
C GLU A 160 -20.25 -21.21 -4.48
N ILE A 161 -19.84 -20.31 -3.59
CA ILE A 161 -18.42 -20.06 -3.30
C ILE A 161 -17.79 -21.29 -2.64
N THR A 162 -18.46 -21.97 -1.72
CA THR A 162 -17.95 -23.22 -1.14
C THR A 162 -17.71 -24.27 -2.22
N ASN A 163 -18.66 -24.46 -3.14
CA ASN A 163 -18.50 -25.39 -4.27
C ASN A 163 -17.32 -24.98 -5.15
N TYR A 164 -17.24 -23.69 -5.51
CA TYR A 164 -16.15 -23.13 -6.29
C TYR A 164 -14.77 -23.36 -5.64
N LEU A 165 -14.65 -23.10 -4.34
CA LEU A 165 -13.41 -23.28 -3.58
C LEU A 165 -12.99 -24.75 -3.53
N LYS A 166 -13.94 -25.67 -3.37
CA LYS A 166 -13.68 -27.10 -3.37
C LYS A 166 -13.19 -27.57 -4.75
N GLU A 167 -13.85 -27.16 -5.82
CA GLU A 167 -13.57 -27.61 -7.17
C GLU A 167 -12.30 -27.00 -7.76
N HIS A 168 -12.08 -25.70 -7.55
CA HIS A 168 -11.02 -24.95 -8.21
C HIS A 168 -9.81 -24.66 -7.33
N GLN A 169 -10.00 -24.51 -6.01
CA GLN A 169 -8.93 -24.16 -5.07
C GLN A 169 -8.56 -25.30 -4.11
N LYS A 170 -9.28 -26.43 -4.18
CA LYS A 170 -9.11 -27.59 -3.28
C LYS A 170 -9.24 -27.24 -1.80
N VAL A 171 -9.97 -26.17 -1.48
CA VAL A 171 -10.30 -25.77 -0.11
C VAL A 171 -11.65 -26.36 0.24
N VAL A 172 -11.68 -27.25 1.23
CA VAL A 172 -12.93 -27.82 1.75
C VAL A 172 -13.35 -26.99 2.96
N THR A 173 -14.57 -26.44 2.93
CA THR A 173 -15.14 -25.60 3.99
C THR A 173 -16.67 -25.76 3.98
N ASP A 174 -17.34 -25.46 5.07
CA ASP A 174 -18.81 -25.38 5.09
C ASP A 174 -19.29 -23.96 4.71
N PRO A 175 -20.44 -23.78 4.01
CA PRO A 175 -20.98 -22.45 3.74
C PRO A 175 -21.24 -21.61 5.00
N SER A 176 -21.51 -22.24 6.15
CA SER A 176 -21.65 -21.57 7.46
C SER A 176 -20.35 -20.96 7.98
N GLN A 177 -19.19 -21.43 7.50
CA GLN A 177 -17.86 -20.93 7.85
C GLN A 177 -17.35 -19.85 6.87
N LEU A 178 -18.20 -19.43 5.92
CA LEU A 178 -17.89 -18.36 4.98
C LEU A 178 -18.50 -17.02 5.41
N LEU A 179 -17.71 -15.95 5.28
CA LEU A 179 -18.12 -14.57 5.53
C LEU A 179 -17.83 -13.70 4.29
N ILE A 180 -18.87 -13.15 3.67
CA ILE A 180 -18.75 -12.36 2.44
C ILE A 180 -18.36 -10.92 2.76
N THR A 181 -17.26 -10.46 2.19
CA THR A 181 -16.76 -9.09 2.35
C THR A 181 -16.85 -8.31 1.05
N SER A 182 -16.88 -6.99 1.19
CA SER A 182 -16.86 -5.98 0.13
C SER A 182 -15.47 -5.86 -0.52
N GLY A 183 -14.94 -7.00 -0.98
CA GLY A 183 -13.60 -7.19 -1.52
C GLY A 183 -12.54 -7.48 -0.45
N ALA A 184 -11.39 -8.01 -0.89
CA ALA A 184 -10.34 -8.52 -0.02
C ALA A 184 -9.80 -7.48 0.98
N GLN A 185 -9.69 -6.21 0.57
CA GLN A 185 -9.25 -5.13 1.45
C GLN A 185 -10.12 -4.97 2.71
N GLN A 186 -11.44 -5.15 2.59
CA GLN A 186 -12.32 -5.14 3.76
C GLN A 186 -12.07 -6.38 4.64
N GLY A 187 -11.80 -7.54 4.04
CA GLY A 187 -11.44 -8.75 4.79
C GLY A 187 -10.17 -8.58 5.62
N ILE A 188 -9.12 -7.97 5.04
CA ILE A 188 -7.87 -7.66 5.75
C ILE A 188 -8.13 -6.70 6.93
N ASP A 189 -8.89 -5.63 6.70
CA ASP A 189 -9.26 -4.68 7.75
C ASP A 189 -10.11 -5.32 8.85
N LEU A 190 -11.10 -6.13 8.47
CA LEU A 190 -11.96 -6.86 9.41
C LEU A 190 -11.13 -7.78 10.34
N ILE A 191 -10.17 -8.52 9.79
CA ILE A 191 -9.28 -9.38 10.58
C ILE A 191 -8.40 -8.54 11.51
N ALA A 192 -7.83 -7.44 11.00
CA ALA A 192 -7.03 -6.54 11.82
C ALA A 192 -7.84 -5.94 12.98
N GLN A 193 -9.10 -5.57 12.73
CA GLN A 193 -9.99 -5.05 13.76
C GLN A 193 -10.40 -6.12 14.79
N THR A 194 -10.54 -7.36 14.35
CA THR A 194 -10.97 -8.50 15.18
C THR A 194 -9.85 -9.01 16.10
N LEU A 195 -8.64 -9.17 15.55
CA LEU A 195 -7.54 -9.85 16.25
C LEU A 195 -6.58 -8.89 16.94
N LEU A 196 -6.34 -7.72 16.37
CA LEU A 196 -5.18 -6.92 16.72
C LEU A 196 -5.50 -5.76 17.65
N LYS A 197 -4.55 -5.44 18.52
CA LYS A 197 -4.51 -4.32 19.44
C LYS A 197 -3.19 -3.56 19.29
N PRO A 198 -3.14 -2.26 19.62
CA PRO A 198 -1.88 -1.52 19.60
C PRO A 198 -0.79 -2.24 20.42
N GLY A 199 0.39 -2.39 19.82
CA GLY A 199 1.51 -3.13 20.41
C GLY A 199 1.57 -4.63 20.08
N ASP A 200 0.50 -5.23 19.54
CA ASP A 200 0.56 -6.61 19.04
C ASP A 200 1.56 -6.73 17.88
N ILE A 201 2.08 -7.94 17.67
CA ILE A 201 3.06 -8.20 16.62
C ILE A 201 2.37 -8.85 15.42
N VAL A 202 2.61 -8.29 14.23
CA VAL A 202 2.19 -8.87 12.96
C VAL A 202 3.43 -9.15 12.11
N LEU A 203 3.56 -10.40 11.67
CA LEU A 203 4.57 -10.79 10.70
C LEU A 203 4.03 -10.55 9.29
N VAL A 204 4.85 -10.00 8.41
CA VAL A 204 4.51 -9.77 7.01
C VAL A 204 5.67 -10.20 6.11
N GLU A 205 5.35 -10.60 4.89
CA GLU A 205 6.34 -10.76 3.82
C GLU A 205 7.09 -9.44 3.57
N SER A 206 8.37 -9.49 3.20
CA SER A 206 9.08 -8.34 2.66
C SER A 206 9.71 -8.66 1.30
N PRO A 207 9.30 -7.96 0.21
CA PRO A 207 8.26 -6.91 0.17
C PRO A 207 6.82 -7.44 0.37
N CYS A 208 5.90 -6.55 0.76
CA CYS A 208 4.49 -6.87 1.04
C CYS A 208 3.51 -6.11 0.13
N TYR A 209 2.26 -6.57 0.08
CA TYR A 209 1.15 -5.77 -0.45
C TYR A 209 0.95 -4.48 0.36
N GLY A 210 1.23 -3.34 -0.26
CA GLY A 210 1.24 -2.02 0.38
C GLY A 210 -0.05 -1.64 1.12
N ALA A 211 -1.23 -2.00 0.62
CA ALA A 211 -2.48 -1.64 1.29
C ALA A 211 -2.83 -2.55 2.49
N ALA A 212 -2.36 -3.80 2.55
CA ALA A 212 -2.45 -4.61 3.77
C ALA A 212 -1.54 -4.01 4.85
N LEU A 213 -0.34 -3.67 4.42
CA LEU A 213 0.64 -2.91 5.17
C LEU A 213 0.00 -1.64 5.77
N ASP A 214 -0.73 -0.84 4.98
CA ASP A 214 -1.42 0.38 5.46
C ASP A 214 -2.43 0.09 6.56
N VAL A 215 -3.23 -0.99 6.44
CA VAL A 215 -4.18 -1.42 7.48
C VAL A 215 -3.46 -1.68 8.79
N PHE A 216 -2.36 -2.45 8.77
CA PHE A 216 -1.62 -2.79 9.98
C PHE A 216 -0.96 -1.56 10.60
N ILE A 217 -0.34 -0.66 9.82
CA ILE A 217 0.24 0.58 10.37
C ILE A 217 -0.83 1.42 11.05
N ASN A 218 -2.01 1.56 10.43
CA ASN A 218 -3.11 2.34 10.97
C ASN A 218 -3.65 1.78 12.31
N LYS A 219 -3.44 0.48 12.56
CA LYS A 219 -3.86 -0.19 13.80
C LYS A 219 -2.88 0.05 14.97
N GLY A 220 -1.69 0.58 14.70
CA GLY A 220 -0.67 0.82 15.73
C GLY A 220 0.01 -0.46 16.24
N VAL A 221 0.03 -1.52 15.43
CA VAL A 221 0.75 -2.76 15.73
C VAL A 221 2.24 -2.66 15.41
N GLN A 222 3.04 -3.53 16.00
CA GLN A 222 4.42 -3.75 15.61
C GLN A 222 4.47 -4.69 14.39
N ILE A 223 4.82 -4.15 13.23
CA ILE A 223 5.01 -4.94 12.02
C ILE A 223 6.47 -5.42 11.97
N ILE A 224 6.67 -6.72 11.81
CA ILE A 224 8.00 -7.31 11.60
C ILE A 224 8.05 -7.87 10.17
N PRO A 225 8.84 -7.26 9.27
CA PRO A 225 9.04 -7.79 7.93
C PRO A 225 9.90 -9.05 7.97
N VAL A 226 9.57 -10.04 7.15
CA VAL A 226 10.34 -11.28 6.98
C VAL A 226 10.68 -11.45 5.50
N SER A 227 11.96 -11.60 5.20
CA SER A 227 12.46 -11.69 3.83
C SER A 227 11.93 -12.93 3.09
N LEU A 228 11.76 -12.78 1.78
CA LEU A 228 11.42 -13.87 0.86
C LEU A 228 12.67 -14.59 0.33
N ASP A 229 12.52 -15.87 -0.01
CA ASP A 229 13.39 -16.61 -0.92
C ASP A 229 12.58 -17.17 -2.11
N ASN A 230 13.20 -18.02 -2.93
CA ASN A 230 12.54 -18.65 -4.09
C ASN A 230 11.34 -19.55 -3.70
N ASN A 231 11.21 -19.91 -2.43
CA ASN A 231 10.11 -20.72 -1.89
C ASN A 231 9.07 -19.87 -1.14
N GLY A 232 9.18 -18.53 -1.14
CA GLY A 232 8.30 -17.60 -0.41
C GLY A 232 8.93 -17.09 0.89
N ILE A 233 8.10 -16.70 1.86
CA ILE A 233 8.56 -16.16 3.16
C ILE A 233 9.45 -17.15 3.91
N ARG A 234 10.59 -16.72 4.45
CA ARG A 234 11.53 -17.58 5.16
C ARG A 234 10.98 -18.09 6.51
N SER A 235 10.56 -19.35 6.55
CA SER A 235 9.99 -20.02 7.74
C SER A 235 10.98 -20.14 8.90
N ASP A 236 12.26 -20.36 8.62
CA ASP A 236 13.33 -20.38 9.62
C ASP A 236 13.47 -19.04 10.36
N LEU A 237 13.31 -17.91 9.65
CA LEU A 237 13.31 -16.59 10.27
C LEU A 237 12.06 -16.36 11.12
N ILE A 238 10.91 -16.92 10.71
CA ILE A 238 9.69 -16.87 11.52
C ILE A 238 9.90 -17.63 12.82
N ASP A 239 10.46 -18.84 12.77
CA ASP A 239 10.80 -19.63 13.95
C ASP A 239 11.70 -18.84 14.91
N ASP A 240 12.81 -18.28 14.40
CA ASP A 240 13.74 -17.44 15.17
C ASP A 240 13.06 -16.22 15.83
N ILE A 241 12.05 -15.64 15.18
CA ILE A 241 11.28 -14.52 15.73
C ILE A 241 10.35 -15.02 16.84
N CYS A 242 9.62 -16.11 16.59
CA CYS A 242 8.65 -16.70 17.51
C CYS A 242 9.29 -17.24 18.80
N GLN A 243 10.55 -17.68 18.75
CA GLN A 243 11.30 -18.06 19.96
C GLN A 243 11.51 -16.90 20.96
N ARG A 244 11.38 -15.64 20.50
CA ARG A 244 11.66 -14.43 21.31
C ARG A 244 10.47 -13.50 21.45
N LYS A 245 9.44 -13.69 20.62
CA LYS A 245 8.29 -12.79 20.48
C LYS A 245 7.03 -13.60 20.22
N ASN A 246 5.88 -13.05 20.59
CA ASN A 246 4.59 -13.71 20.38
C ASN A 246 3.80 -12.96 19.30
N PRO A 247 3.98 -13.29 18.00
CA PRO A 247 3.13 -12.72 16.95
C PRO A 247 1.68 -13.17 17.12
N VAL A 248 0.74 -12.29 16.80
CA VAL A 248 -0.69 -12.62 16.78
C VAL A 248 -1.12 -13.08 15.39
N LEU A 249 -0.51 -12.51 14.35
CA LEU A 249 -0.90 -12.70 12.97
C LEU A 249 0.31 -12.76 12.04
N LEU A 250 0.29 -13.69 11.10
CA LEU A 250 1.12 -13.72 9.90
C LEU A 250 0.26 -13.41 8.68
N TYR A 251 0.61 -12.38 7.91
CA TYR A 251 -0.03 -12.07 6.63
C TYR A 251 0.85 -12.54 5.46
N VAL A 252 0.27 -13.30 4.52
CA VAL A 252 0.99 -13.85 3.36
C VAL A 252 0.13 -13.82 2.09
N ASN A 253 0.80 -13.64 0.93
CA ASN A 253 0.23 -13.85 -0.40
C ASN A 253 0.95 -15.03 -1.08
N PRO A 254 0.60 -16.29 -0.79
CA PRO A 254 1.44 -17.43 -1.16
C PRO A 254 1.36 -17.82 -2.64
N THR A 255 0.32 -17.39 -3.37
CA THR A 255 0.13 -17.69 -4.79
C THR A 255 0.23 -16.41 -5.61
N PHE A 256 1.31 -16.27 -6.38
CA PHE A 256 1.65 -15.04 -7.14
C PHE A 256 1.73 -13.82 -6.23
N GLN A 257 2.69 -13.87 -5.31
CA GLN A 257 2.93 -12.88 -4.26
C GLN A 257 2.88 -11.45 -4.80
N ASN A 258 2.24 -10.54 -4.07
CA ASN A 258 2.18 -9.14 -4.46
C ASN A 258 3.17 -8.34 -3.59
N PRO A 259 4.28 -7.84 -4.15
CA PRO A 259 4.47 -7.52 -5.57
C PRO A 259 5.31 -8.51 -6.41
N THR A 260 5.98 -9.50 -5.83
CA THR A 260 7.10 -10.19 -6.50
C THR A 260 6.70 -11.19 -7.59
N GLY A 261 5.47 -11.68 -7.57
CA GLY A 261 5.00 -12.79 -8.41
C GLY A 261 5.48 -14.17 -7.94
N THR A 262 6.24 -14.26 -6.84
CA THR A 262 6.76 -15.52 -6.28
C THR A 262 5.62 -16.46 -5.91
N VAL A 263 5.82 -17.77 -6.10
CA VAL A 263 4.88 -18.81 -5.66
C VAL A 263 5.51 -19.57 -4.50
N MET A 264 4.85 -19.53 -3.34
CA MET A 264 5.28 -20.24 -2.15
C MET A 264 5.19 -21.76 -2.36
N SER A 265 6.28 -22.47 -2.07
CA SER A 265 6.36 -23.91 -2.30
C SER A 265 5.43 -24.69 -1.36
N LYS A 266 5.06 -25.92 -1.75
CA LYS A 266 4.24 -26.78 -0.90
C LYS A 266 4.87 -27.01 0.48
N GLY A 267 6.19 -27.26 0.52
CA GLY A 267 6.92 -27.47 1.77
C GLY A 267 6.82 -26.25 2.69
N ARG A 268 7.08 -25.05 2.14
CA ARG A 268 6.97 -23.81 2.92
C ARG A 268 5.57 -23.58 3.47
N ARG A 269 4.52 -23.88 2.70
CA ARG A 269 3.13 -23.77 3.16
C ARG A 269 2.82 -24.69 4.34
N MET A 270 3.34 -25.92 4.33
CA MET A 270 3.19 -26.87 5.44
C MET A 270 3.95 -26.42 6.67
N GLU A 271 5.21 -25.99 6.51
CA GLU A 271 6.03 -25.43 7.60
C GLU A 271 5.32 -24.26 8.31
N LEU A 272 4.64 -23.38 7.56
CA LEU A 272 3.89 -22.27 8.17
C LEU A 272 2.74 -22.75 9.06
N VAL A 273 2.02 -23.80 8.66
CA VAL A 273 0.97 -24.39 9.50
C VAL A 273 1.57 -24.97 10.78
N GLU A 274 2.66 -25.72 10.67
CA GLU A 274 3.37 -26.29 11.82
C GLU A 274 3.83 -25.20 12.80
N LEU A 275 4.38 -24.09 12.29
CA LEU A 275 4.79 -22.95 13.10
C LEU A 275 3.60 -22.23 13.76
N ALA A 276 2.49 -22.07 13.04
CA ALA A 276 1.28 -21.46 13.59
C ALA A 276 0.68 -22.30 14.71
N GLU A 277 0.70 -23.62 14.58
CA GLU A 277 0.29 -24.56 15.63
C GLU A 277 1.25 -24.54 16.81
N LEU A 278 2.56 -24.55 16.57
CA LEU A 278 3.57 -24.55 17.63
C LEU A 278 3.52 -23.27 18.48
N TYR A 279 3.39 -22.11 17.83
CA TYR A 279 3.47 -20.80 18.48
C TYR A 279 2.12 -20.11 18.69
N GLN A 280 1.02 -20.74 18.29
CA GLN A 280 -0.35 -20.28 18.52
C GLN A 280 -0.67 -18.91 17.94
N PHE A 281 -0.32 -18.67 16.67
CA PHE A 281 -0.69 -17.47 15.92
C PHE A 281 -1.63 -17.78 14.74
N PHE A 282 -2.32 -16.77 14.23
CA PHE A 282 -3.17 -16.91 13.03
C PHE A 282 -2.38 -16.63 11.75
N ILE A 283 -2.73 -17.31 10.66
CA ILE A 283 -2.26 -16.99 9.31
C ILE A 283 -3.42 -16.40 8.53
N LEU A 284 -3.25 -15.19 7.99
CA LEU A 284 -4.11 -14.65 6.95
C LEU A 284 -3.50 -14.98 5.58
N GLU A 285 -4.09 -15.97 4.91
CA GLU A 285 -3.78 -16.35 3.54
C GLU A 285 -4.64 -15.52 2.57
N ASP A 286 -4.08 -14.47 1.96
CA ASP A 286 -4.77 -13.67 0.93
C ASP A 286 -4.51 -14.25 -0.47
N ASP A 287 -5.55 -14.88 -1.01
CA ASP A 287 -5.59 -15.43 -2.36
C ASP A 287 -6.46 -14.59 -3.31
N SER A 288 -5.81 -13.55 -3.85
CA SER A 288 -6.38 -12.67 -4.87
C SER A 288 -6.05 -13.10 -6.32
N PHE A 289 -5.13 -14.04 -6.54
CA PHE A 289 -4.58 -14.36 -7.87
C PHE A 289 -4.58 -15.86 -8.23
N GLY A 290 -5.08 -16.75 -7.38
CA GLY A 290 -5.00 -18.21 -7.54
C GLY A 290 -5.58 -18.75 -8.85
N GLU A 291 -6.43 -18.01 -9.56
CA GLU A 291 -6.92 -18.39 -10.87
C GLU A 291 -6.00 -17.98 -12.02
N ILE A 292 -5.06 -17.06 -11.83
CA ILE A 292 -4.30 -16.42 -12.91
C ILE A 292 -2.93 -17.08 -13.00
N TYR A 293 -2.87 -18.31 -13.50
CA TYR A 293 -1.64 -18.98 -13.87
C TYR A 293 -1.49 -19.04 -15.39
N PHE A 294 -0.25 -19.20 -15.84
CA PHE A 294 0.10 -19.31 -17.25
C PHE A 294 0.63 -20.69 -17.58
N GLU A 295 0.52 -21.06 -18.85
CA GLU A 295 1.00 -22.35 -19.37
C GLU A 295 0.43 -23.51 -18.54
N ASP A 296 1.22 -24.57 -18.33
CA ASP A 296 0.86 -25.74 -17.53
C ASP A 296 1.34 -25.63 -16.08
N PHE A 297 1.55 -24.41 -15.57
CA PHE A 297 2.07 -24.21 -14.22
C PHE A 297 1.12 -24.79 -13.16
N LYS A 298 1.64 -25.72 -12.35
CA LYS A 298 0.86 -26.39 -11.29
C LYS A 298 0.96 -25.60 -9.99
N ILE A 299 -0.14 -24.96 -9.62
CA ILE A 299 -0.24 -24.22 -8.36
C ILE A 299 -0.24 -25.21 -7.17
N PRO A 300 0.62 -24.99 -6.15
CA PRO A 300 0.57 -25.74 -4.89
C PRO A 300 -0.78 -25.52 -4.16
N PRO A 301 -1.31 -26.52 -3.44
CA PRO A 301 -2.51 -26.31 -2.63
C PRO A 301 -2.36 -25.16 -1.63
N PRO A 302 -3.45 -24.44 -1.31
CA PRO A 302 -3.43 -23.33 -0.35
C PRO A 302 -3.00 -23.79 1.05
N ILE A 303 -2.47 -22.87 1.85
CA ILE A 303 -2.07 -23.12 3.25
C ILE A 303 -3.27 -23.67 4.03
N LYS A 304 -4.47 -23.09 3.81
CA LYS A 304 -5.72 -23.52 4.43
C LYS A 304 -6.04 -25.01 4.22
N SER A 305 -5.59 -25.61 3.13
CA SER A 305 -5.83 -27.04 2.86
C SER A 305 -5.01 -27.98 3.76
N PHE A 306 -3.97 -27.47 4.42
CA PHE A 306 -3.15 -28.22 5.37
C PHE A 306 -3.50 -27.92 6.83
N ASP A 307 -4.29 -26.88 7.09
CA ASP A 307 -4.71 -26.47 8.42
C ASP A 307 -5.80 -27.41 8.97
N THR A 308 -5.48 -28.05 10.10
CA THR A 308 -6.41 -28.97 10.79
C THR A 308 -6.91 -28.42 12.13
N ASN A 309 -6.30 -27.34 12.63
CA ASN A 309 -6.54 -26.81 13.97
C ASN A 309 -7.14 -25.39 13.96
N GLY A 310 -7.44 -24.83 12.78
CA GLY A 310 -8.15 -23.55 12.63
C GLY A 310 -7.24 -22.32 12.73
N HIS A 311 -5.95 -22.47 12.41
CA HIS A 311 -4.99 -21.35 12.42
C HIS A 311 -5.05 -20.49 11.16
N VAL A 312 -5.59 -21.00 10.05
CA VAL A 312 -5.58 -20.28 8.77
C VAL A 312 -6.93 -19.66 8.49
N ILE A 313 -6.93 -18.34 8.32
CA ILE A 313 -8.04 -17.56 7.78
C ILE A 313 -7.76 -17.36 6.30
N TYR A 314 -8.54 -18.02 5.45
CA TYR A 314 -8.38 -17.96 4.00
C TYR A 314 -9.24 -16.84 3.41
N LEU A 315 -8.62 -15.91 2.70
CA LEU A 315 -9.29 -14.78 2.07
C LEU A 315 -9.25 -14.91 0.55
N LYS A 316 -10.41 -15.22 -0.06
CA LYS A 316 -10.56 -15.31 -1.50
C LYS A 316 -11.09 -14.02 -2.10
N GLY A 317 -10.32 -13.41 -3.00
CA GLY A 317 -10.76 -12.24 -3.78
C GLY A 317 -11.27 -12.58 -5.18
N PHE A 318 -12.41 -12.00 -5.61
CA PHE A 318 -12.94 -12.18 -6.97
C PHE A 318 -12.74 -10.95 -7.88
N SER A 319 -12.16 -9.87 -7.35
CA SER A 319 -11.98 -8.62 -8.09
C SER A 319 -10.96 -8.70 -9.23
N LYS A 320 -10.05 -9.69 -9.19
CA LYS A 320 -9.00 -9.90 -10.19
C LYS A 320 -9.40 -10.89 -11.29
N THR A 321 -10.56 -11.52 -11.18
CA THR A 321 -11.02 -12.51 -12.16
C THR A 321 -12.36 -12.14 -12.75
N LEU A 322 -13.22 -11.47 -11.98
CA LEU A 322 -14.60 -11.20 -12.36
C LEU A 322 -14.84 -9.73 -12.64
N ALA A 323 -14.99 -8.92 -11.60
CA ALA A 323 -15.13 -7.48 -11.77
C ALA A 323 -14.84 -6.77 -10.45
N PRO A 324 -13.90 -5.80 -10.43
CA PRO A 324 -13.62 -5.04 -9.22
C PRO A 324 -14.84 -4.21 -8.77
N GLY A 325 -15.76 -3.86 -9.67
CA GLY A 325 -16.99 -3.13 -9.36
C GLY A 325 -18.02 -3.93 -8.54
N LEU A 326 -17.94 -5.26 -8.52
CA LEU A 326 -18.84 -6.08 -7.69
C LEU A 326 -18.48 -6.04 -6.21
N ARG A 327 -17.20 -5.75 -5.90
CA ARG A 327 -16.66 -5.73 -4.53
C ARG A 327 -17.01 -7.02 -3.77
N ILE A 328 -16.61 -8.18 -4.27
CA ILE A 328 -16.88 -9.46 -3.59
C ILE A 328 -15.57 -10.17 -3.25
N ALA A 329 -15.48 -10.60 -2.01
CA ALA A 329 -14.51 -11.56 -1.48
C ALA A 329 -15.18 -12.45 -0.44
N ALA A 330 -14.55 -13.57 -0.10
CA ALA A 330 -15.02 -14.50 0.92
C ALA A 330 -13.89 -14.85 1.88
N LEU A 331 -14.18 -14.77 3.18
CA LEU A 331 -13.33 -15.27 4.24
C LEU A 331 -13.81 -16.65 4.65
N ALA A 332 -12.93 -17.64 4.71
CA ALA A 332 -13.17 -18.94 5.33
C ALA A 332 -12.37 -19.03 6.63
N ALA A 333 -13.08 -19.26 7.74
CA ALA A 333 -12.48 -19.38 9.07
C ALA A 333 -13.28 -20.37 9.91
N GLU A 334 -12.60 -21.08 10.82
CA GLU A 334 -13.20 -22.15 11.63
C GLU A 334 -12.96 -21.92 13.12
N GLY A 335 -13.91 -22.31 13.96
CA GLY A 335 -13.83 -22.13 15.41
C GLY A 335 -14.23 -20.72 15.89
N PRO A 336 -13.86 -20.33 17.12
CA PRO A 336 -14.32 -19.09 17.76
C PRO A 336 -14.03 -17.80 16.97
N ILE A 337 -12.96 -17.80 16.16
CA ILE A 337 -12.59 -16.65 15.33
C ILE A 337 -13.70 -16.28 14.33
N PHE A 338 -14.47 -17.25 13.84
CA PHE A 338 -15.58 -16.98 12.93
C PHE A 338 -16.64 -16.10 13.59
N GLU A 339 -17.02 -16.41 14.83
CA GLU A 339 -18.01 -15.65 15.59
C GLU A 339 -17.51 -14.22 15.88
N TRP A 340 -16.21 -14.06 16.16
CA TRP A 340 -15.61 -12.74 16.36
C TRP A 340 -15.62 -11.91 15.08
N LEU A 341 -15.23 -12.50 13.95
CA LEU A 341 -15.28 -11.86 12.64
C LEU A 341 -16.70 -11.45 12.27
N TYR A 342 -17.69 -12.32 12.52
CA TYR A 342 -19.10 -12.02 12.30
C TYR A 342 -19.56 -10.82 13.14
N ALA A 343 -19.25 -10.82 14.45
CA ALA A 343 -19.64 -9.75 15.36
C ALA A 343 -19.03 -8.40 14.96
N VAL A 344 -17.74 -8.37 14.63
CA VAL A 344 -17.08 -7.14 14.18
C VAL A 344 -17.66 -6.68 12.84
N LYS A 345 -17.90 -7.59 11.88
CA LYS A 345 -18.51 -7.20 10.59
C LYS A 345 -19.91 -6.61 10.78
N ALA A 346 -20.73 -7.21 11.65
CA ALA A 346 -22.05 -6.70 11.98
C ALA A 346 -22.00 -5.23 12.45
N SER A 347 -20.96 -4.87 13.21
CA SER A 347 -20.74 -3.50 13.67
C SER A 347 -20.20 -2.54 12.60
N MET A 348 -19.59 -3.06 11.52
CA MET A 348 -18.93 -2.25 10.49
C MET A 348 -19.87 -1.87 9.34
N ASP A 349 -20.64 -2.81 8.79
CA ASP A 349 -21.44 -2.57 7.58
C ASP A 349 -22.86 -3.17 7.58
N ILE A 350 -23.22 -3.98 8.60
CA ILE A 350 -24.54 -4.60 8.76
C ILE A 350 -24.94 -5.53 7.58
N GLY A 351 -24.00 -5.85 6.68
CA GLY A 351 -24.24 -6.67 5.49
C GLY A 351 -23.72 -6.02 4.21
N SER A 352 -23.00 -6.80 3.42
CA SER A 352 -22.50 -6.37 2.11
C SER A 352 -23.69 -6.19 1.13
N PRO A 353 -23.58 -5.32 0.09
CA PRO A 353 -24.66 -5.11 -0.88
C PRO A 353 -25.22 -6.41 -1.47
N LEU A 354 -26.54 -6.61 -1.41
CA LEU A 354 -27.17 -7.87 -1.80
C LEU A 354 -27.24 -8.04 -3.33
N LEU A 355 -27.46 -6.95 -4.07
CA LEU A 355 -27.59 -6.97 -5.53
C LEU A 355 -26.34 -7.55 -6.21
N THR A 356 -25.15 -7.11 -5.82
CA THR A 356 -23.89 -7.60 -6.42
C THR A 356 -23.64 -9.06 -6.09
N GLN A 357 -24.00 -9.49 -4.87
CA GLN A 357 -23.92 -10.90 -4.46
C GLN A 357 -24.83 -11.80 -5.30
N LYS A 358 -26.10 -11.40 -5.50
CA LYS A 358 -27.04 -12.14 -6.35
C LYS A 358 -26.61 -12.15 -7.81
N ALA A 359 -26.08 -11.04 -8.33
CA ALA A 359 -25.63 -10.93 -9.71
C ALA A 359 -24.46 -11.87 -10.05
N LEU A 360 -23.70 -12.29 -9.03
CA LEU A 360 -22.58 -13.21 -9.22
C LEU A 360 -23.01 -14.69 -9.33
N LEU A 361 -24.15 -15.07 -8.75
CA LEU A 361 -24.61 -16.47 -8.71
C LEU A 361 -24.66 -17.16 -10.09
N PRO A 362 -25.25 -16.54 -11.14
CA PRO A 362 -25.32 -17.18 -12.45
C PRO A 362 -23.94 -17.41 -13.09
N PHE A 363 -22.95 -16.58 -12.72
CA PHE A 363 -21.59 -16.73 -13.23
C PHE A 363 -20.89 -17.92 -12.58
N LEU A 364 -21.02 -18.09 -11.25
CA LEU A 364 -20.41 -19.20 -10.51
C LEU A 364 -21.01 -20.57 -10.90
N ARG A 365 -22.31 -20.62 -11.19
CA ARG A 365 -23.03 -21.86 -11.55
C ARG A 365 -22.78 -22.35 -12.98
N ALA A 366 -22.27 -21.49 -13.86
CA ALA A 366 -22.19 -21.77 -15.28
C ALA A 366 -20.78 -22.23 -15.68
N GLU A 367 -20.71 -23.14 -16.66
CA GLU A 367 -19.47 -23.51 -17.37
C GLU A 367 -18.75 -22.28 -17.97
N ARG A 368 -19.48 -21.19 -18.15
CA ARG A 368 -18.95 -19.89 -18.56
C ARG A 368 -17.83 -19.36 -17.65
N MET A 369 -17.83 -19.63 -16.34
CA MET A 369 -16.73 -19.24 -15.45
C MET A 369 -15.41 -19.82 -15.94
N LYS A 370 -15.40 -21.13 -16.23
CA LYS A 370 -14.23 -21.84 -16.74
C LYS A 370 -13.74 -21.24 -18.06
N ASN A 371 -14.63 -21.10 -19.03
CA ASN A 371 -14.30 -20.53 -20.35
C ASN A 371 -13.79 -19.09 -20.25
N HIS A 372 -14.33 -18.29 -19.33
CA HIS A 372 -13.88 -16.92 -19.06
C HIS A 372 -12.46 -16.92 -18.48
N LEU A 373 -12.20 -17.74 -17.46
CA LEU A 373 -10.87 -17.85 -16.86
C LEU A 373 -9.81 -18.30 -17.87
N GLU A 374 -10.13 -19.27 -18.74
CA GLU A 374 -9.22 -19.72 -19.80
C GLU A 374 -8.84 -18.57 -20.75
N LYS A 375 -9.83 -17.83 -21.27
CA LYS A 375 -9.59 -16.66 -22.14
C LYS A 375 -8.80 -15.57 -21.42
N LEU A 376 -9.12 -15.32 -20.15
CA LEU A 376 -8.44 -14.34 -19.33
C LEU A 376 -6.96 -14.70 -19.14
N ARG A 377 -6.66 -15.97 -18.85
CA ARG A 377 -5.28 -16.47 -18.74
C ARG A 377 -4.51 -16.29 -20.03
N THR A 378 -5.06 -16.70 -21.18
CA THR A 378 -4.41 -16.51 -22.48
C THR A 378 -4.11 -15.03 -22.73
N ALA A 379 -5.09 -14.15 -22.51
CA ALA A 379 -4.92 -12.72 -22.73
C ALA A 379 -3.88 -12.09 -21.78
N LEU A 380 -3.75 -12.58 -20.55
CA LEU A 380 -2.76 -12.09 -19.59
C LEU A 380 -1.37 -12.67 -19.84
N GLN A 381 -1.29 -13.91 -20.31
CA GLN A 381 -0.04 -14.54 -20.72
C GLN A 381 0.60 -13.75 -21.87
N ILE A 382 -0.17 -13.41 -22.91
CA ILE A 382 0.31 -12.58 -24.02
C ILE A 382 0.83 -11.23 -23.52
N ARG A 383 0.16 -10.61 -22.53
CA ARG A 383 0.60 -9.33 -21.97
C ARG A 383 1.87 -9.43 -21.13
N ARG A 384 2.00 -10.49 -20.33
CA ARG A 384 3.24 -10.83 -19.61
C ARG A 384 4.39 -10.96 -20.60
N ASP A 385 4.19 -11.76 -21.65
CA ASP A 385 5.23 -12.05 -22.66
C ASP A 385 5.67 -10.78 -23.38
N LEU A 386 4.72 -9.94 -23.81
CA LEU A 386 5.05 -8.64 -24.41
C LEU A 386 5.86 -7.74 -23.46
N THR A 387 5.54 -7.76 -22.17
CA THR A 387 6.26 -6.98 -21.16
C THR A 387 7.70 -7.46 -21.00
N ILE A 388 7.90 -8.79 -20.99
CA ILE A 388 9.23 -9.40 -20.90
C ILE A 388 10.03 -9.12 -22.17
N ASP A 389 9.43 -9.27 -23.35
CA ASP A 389 10.09 -9.05 -24.63
C ASP A 389 10.63 -7.63 -24.76
N ILE A 390 9.86 -6.62 -24.30
CA ILE A 390 10.28 -5.22 -24.33
C ILE A 390 11.38 -4.90 -23.32
N LEU A 391 11.33 -5.49 -22.12
CA LEU A 391 12.27 -5.13 -21.03
C LEU A 391 13.54 -5.99 -20.99
N SER A 392 13.49 -7.24 -21.48
CA SER A 392 14.62 -8.18 -21.50
C SER A 392 15.89 -7.73 -22.27
N PRO A 393 15.84 -6.77 -23.22
CA PRO A 393 17.05 -6.19 -23.80
C PRO A 393 17.85 -5.34 -22.79
N LEU A 394 17.22 -4.81 -21.73
CA LEU A 394 17.89 -4.08 -20.64
C LEU A 394 18.53 -5.07 -19.66
N LYS A 395 19.76 -5.52 -19.94
CA LYS A 395 20.47 -6.56 -19.18
C LYS A 395 20.80 -6.20 -17.74
N GLU A 396 20.75 -4.92 -17.41
CA GLU A 396 20.94 -4.40 -16.05
C GLU A 396 19.70 -4.51 -15.16
N LEU A 397 18.53 -4.83 -15.74
CA LEU A 397 17.32 -5.11 -14.99
C LEU A 397 17.31 -6.58 -14.58
N GLU A 398 17.07 -6.85 -13.31
CA GLU A 398 16.87 -8.21 -12.83
C GLU A 398 15.39 -8.43 -12.51
N PHE A 399 14.81 -9.49 -13.04
CA PHE A 399 13.45 -9.91 -12.74
C PHE A 399 13.30 -11.42 -12.96
N ILE A 400 12.33 -12.01 -12.26
CA ILE A 400 11.91 -13.39 -12.47
C ILE A 400 10.65 -13.36 -13.33
N VAL A 401 10.62 -14.18 -14.39
CA VAL A 401 9.43 -14.33 -15.23
C VAL A 401 8.30 -14.94 -14.39
N PRO A 402 7.18 -14.24 -14.19
CA PRO A 402 6.13 -14.74 -13.34
C PRO A 402 5.34 -15.85 -14.04
N ASN A 403 5.04 -16.91 -13.29
CA ASN A 403 4.19 -18.02 -13.76
C ASN A 403 2.68 -17.71 -13.69
N GLY A 404 2.33 -16.47 -13.35
CA GLY A 404 0.95 -16.05 -13.14
C GLY A 404 0.84 -14.65 -12.53
N GLY A 405 -0.36 -14.26 -12.11
CA GLY A 405 -0.63 -12.95 -11.56
C GLY A 405 -0.51 -11.82 -12.60
N PHE A 406 -0.42 -10.58 -12.11
CA PHE A 406 -0.49 -9.35 -12.94
C PHE A 406 0.81 -8.53 -12.97
N ASN A 407 1.81 -8.95 -12.19
CA ASN A 407 2.91 -8.06 -11.82
C ASN A 407 4.25 -8.67 -12.24
N LEU A 408 5.13 -7.80 -12.72
CA LEU A 408 6.55 -8.05 -12.86
C LEU A 408 7.28 -7.18 -11.83
N TRP A 409 8.06 -7.82 -10.97
CA TRP A 409 8.93 -7.14 -10.01
C TRP A 409 10.32 -7.03 -10.58
N VAL A 410 10.79 -5.79 -10.70
CA VAL A 410 12.04 -5.44 -11.37
C VAL A 410 12.98 -4.81 -10.37
N THR A 411 14.17 -5.38 -10.24
CA THR A 411 15.30 -4.78 -9.53
C THR A 411 16.07 -3.89 -10.51
N LEU A 412 16.24 -2.63 -10.13
CA LEU A 412 17.05 -1.66 -10.86
C LEU A 412 18.51 -1.71 -10.37
N PRO A 413 19.48 -1.28 -11.18
CA PRO A 413 20.83 -1.01 -10.70
C PRO A 413 20.84 -0.02 -9.53
N GLN A 414 21.80 -0.18 -8.61
CA GLN A 414 21.96 0.71 -7.45
C GLN A 414 22.16 2.20 -7.81
N SER A 415 22.59 2.49 -9.04
CA SER A 415 22.73 3.85 -9.55
C SER A 415 21.40 4.53 -9.90
N ILE A 416 20.31 3.78 -10.02
CA ILE A 416 19.01 4.31 -10.43
C ILE A 416 18.10 4.41 -9.20
N ASP A 417 17.81 5.64 -8.78
CA ASP A 417 16.78 5.90 -7.77
C ASP A 417 15.37 5.75 -8.38
N PRO A 418 14.53 4.83 -7.88
CA PRO A 418 13.19 4.59 -8.44
C PRO A 418 12.27 5.80 -8.38
N PHE A 419 12.41 6.68 -7.38
CA PHE A 419 11.57 7.88 -7.28
C PHE A 419 11.91 8.91 -8.34
N THR A 420 13.20 9.15 -8.57
CA THR A 420 13.67 10.05 -9.62
C THR A 420 13.33 9.48 -10.99
N LEU A 421 13.48 8.17 -11.19
CA LEU A 421 13.01 7.50 -12.40
C LEU A 421 11.50 7.67 -12.60
N LEU A 422 10.69 7.52 -11.55
CA LEU A 422 9.24 7.72 -11.61
C LEU A 422 8.89 9.15 -12.00
N GLN A 423 9.60 10.16 -11.47
CA GLN A 423 9.42 11.56 -11.87
C GLN A 423 9.69 11.76 -13.36
N LYS A 424 10.77 11.14 -13.89
CA LYS A 424 11.10 11.20 -15.31
C LYS A 424 10.11 10.45 -16.19
N ALA A 425 9.65 9.28 -15.76
CA ALA A 425 8.59 8.54 -16.45
C ALA A 425 7.28 9.36 -16.50
N ASN A 426 6.96 10.06 -15.40
CA ASN A 426 5.78 10.91 -15.31
C ASN A 426 5.82 12.11 -16.28
N GLU A 427 7.00 12.59 -16.70
CA GLU A 427 7.17 13.64 -17.72
C GLU A 427 6.75 13.15 -19.12
N VAL A 428 6.82 11.83 -19.38
CA VAL A 428 6.40 11.20 -20.64
C VAL A 428 5.08 10.43 -20.53
N ASP A 429 4.30 10.76 -19.48
CA ASP A 429 2.96 10.22 -19.18
C ASP A 429 2.92 8.71 -18.84
N VAL A 430 4.03 8.19 -18.31
CA VAL A 430 4.18 6.82 -17.83
C VAL A 430 4.24 6.80 -16.30
N SER A 431 3.57 5.84 -15.65
CA SER A 431 3.67 5.59 -14.21
C SER A 431 3.91 4.11 -13.92
N PHE A 432 4.61 3.83 -12.82
CA PHE A 432 4.80 2.49 -12.25
C PHE A 432 4.74 2.59 -10.72
N LEU A 433 4.67 1.46 -10.01
CA LEU A 433 4.69 1.48 -8.55
C LEU A 433 6.14 1.37 -8.07
N PRO A 434 6.70 2.38 -7.37
CA PRO A 434 8.04 2.28 -6.80
C PRO A 434 8.04 1.24 -5.67
N GLY A 435 9.11 0.46 -5.56
CA GLY A 435 9.18 -0.68 -4.65
C GLY A 435 9.05 -0.30 -3.17
N THR A 436 9.42 0.93 -2.81
CA THR A 436 9.23 1.50 -1.48
C THR A 436 7.78 1.53 -1.02
N ALA A 437 6.80 1.53 -1.93
CA ALA A 437 5.38 1.42 -1.56
C ALA A 437 5.03 0.04 -0.98
N CYS A 438 5.88 -0.96 -1.20
CA CYS A 438 5.74 -2.34 -0.73
C CYS A 438 6.66 -2.67 0.46
N LEU A 439 7.41 -1.69 0.97
CA LEU A 439 8.41 -1.85 2.03
C LEU A 439 8.07 -0.94 3.23
N LEU A 440 8.66 -1.25 4.38
CA LEU A 440 8.67 -0.39 5.56
C LEU A 440 9.85 0.59 5.48
N ASN A 441 9.68 1.79 6.04
CA ASN A 441 10.66 2.89 5.91
C ASN A 441 12.08 2.60 6.43
N HIS A 442 12.27 1.56 7.24
CA HIS A 442 13.57 1.19 7.81
C HIS A 442 14.31 0.14 6.97
N GLU A 443 13.72 -0.34 5.88
CA GLU A 443 14.32 -1.35 5.01
C GLU A 443 15.26 -0.70 3.97
N THR A 444 16.41 -1.35 3.71
CA THR A 444 17.51 -0.76 2.92
C THR A 444 17.50 -1.14 1.44
N GLN A 445 16.71 -2.13 1.02
CA GLN A 445 16.59 -2.57 -0.38
C GLN A 445 15.43 -1.87 -1.07
N TYR A 446 15.65 -0.62 -1.52
CA TYR A 446 14.59 0.20 -2.11
C TYR A 446 14.64 0.31 -3.63
N ASN A 447 15.67 -0.24 -4.30
CA ASN A 447 15.94 -0.13 -5.73
C ASN A 447 15.07 -1.06 -6.60
N HIS A 448 13.78 -1.14 -6.30
CA HIS A 448 12.83 -1.96 -7.06
C HIS A 448 11.68 -1.12 -7.64
N LEU A 449 11.03 -1.66 -8.65
CA LEU A 449 9.73 -1.19 -9.12
C LEU A 449 8.83 -2.37 -9.48
N ARG A 450 7.52 -2.13 -9.46
CA ARG A 450 6.51 -3.08 -9.94
C ARG A 450 5.83 -2.52 -11.18
N ILE A 451 5.83 -3.33 -12.23
CA ILE A 451 5.08 -3.08 -13.46
C ILE A 451 3.89 -4.03 -13.45
N SER A 452 2.68 -3.49 -13.55
CA SER A 452 1.50 -4.30 -13.79
C SER A 452 1.13 -4.30 -15.26
N TYR A 453 1.06 -5.49 -15.86
CA TYR A 453 0.76 -5.68 -17.29
C TYR A 453 -0.73 -5.98 -17.54
N SER A 454 -1.63 -5.63 -16.61
CA SER A 454 -3.03 -6.06 -16.68
C SER A 454 -4.03 -4.97 -17.09
N MET A 455 -3.73 -3.69 -16.88
CA MET A 455 -4.72 -2.60 -16.94
C MET A 455 -4.91 -1.99 -18.34
N LEU A 456 -3.83 -1.88 -19.11
CA LEU A 456 -3.85 -1.21 -20.41
C LEU A 456 -4.31 -2.16 -21.53
N ASN A 457 -4.87 -1.59 -22.60
CA ASN A 457 -5.03 -2.33 -23.84
C ASN A 457 -3.66 -2.58 -24.48
N GLU A 458 -3.55 -3.57 -25.38
CA GLU A 458 -2.26 -4.02 -25.93
C GLU A 458 -1.49 -2.90 -26.66
N LYS A 459 -2.19 -2.04 -27.41
CA LYS A 459 -1.56 -0.92 -28.14
C LYS A 459 -0.95 0.09 -27.18
N ASP A 460 -1.73 0.54 -26.19
CA ASP A 460 -1.25 1.53 -25.22
C ASP A 460 -0.19 0.93 -24.29
N MET A 461 -0.30 -0.36 -23.98
CA MET A 461 0.70 -1.09 -23.21
C MET A 461 2.05 -1.13 -23.93
N LEU A 462 2.07 -1.47 -25.22
CA LEU A 462 3.28 -1.43 -26.06
C LEU A 462 3.93 -0.05 -26.04
N ILE A 463 3.17 1.01 -26.37
CA ILE A 463 3.68 2.38 -26.40
C ILE A 463 4.20 2.81 -25.02
N GLY A 464 3.45 2.50 -23.95
CA GLY A 464 3.84 2.84 -22.59
C GLY A 464 5.13 2.15 -22.14
N LEU A 465 5.29 0.86 -22.49
CA LEU A 465 6.49 0.08 -22.17
C LEU A 465 7.70 0.55 -22.98
N GLU A 466 7.54 0.87 -24.27
CA GLU A 466 8.61 1.47 -25.10
C GLU A 466 9.08 2.81 -24.51
N ARG A 467 8.14 3.67 -24.06
CA ARG A 467 8.50 4.92 -23.37
C ARG A 467 9.23 4.68 -22.06
N LEU A 468 8.83 3.67 -21.29
CA LEU A 468 9.52 3.32 -20.06
C LEU A 468 10.94 2.82 -20.34
N TYR A 469 11.09 1.95 -21.34
CA TYR A 469 12.38 1.45 -21.83
C TYR A 469 13.32 2.60 -22.19
N ASP A 470 12.84 3.54 -23.01
CA ASP A 470 13.59 4.73 -23.41
C ASP A 470 13.97 5.61 -22.21
N THR A 471 13.06 5.75 -21.25
CA THR A 471 13.28 6.55 -20.04
C THR A 471 14.39 5.94 -19.19
N ILE A 472 14.35 4.62 -18.95
CA ILE A 472 15.40 3.90 -18.20
C ILE A 472 16.76 4.04 -18.92
N THR A 473 16.77 3.88 -20.26
CA THR A 473 17.99 3.99 -21.07
C THR A 473 18.59 5.40 -21.04
N LYS A 474 17.77 6.44 -21.12
CA LYS A 474 18.23 7.85 -21.06
C LYS A 474 18.64 8.27 -19.66
N PHE A 475 17.99 7.75 -18.62
CA PHE A 475 18.37 8.03 -17.24
C PHE A 475 19.83 7.64 -16.97
N LYS A 476 20.26 6.55 -17.58
CA LYS A 476 21.64 6.06 -17.54
C LYS A 476 22.65 7.01 -18.22
N SER A 477 22.29 7.68 -19.31
CA SER A 477 23.23 8.58 -20.01
C SER A 477 23.40 9.94 -19.32
N MET A 478 22.60 10.23 -18.29
CA MET A 478 22.67 11.45 -17.49
C MET A 478 23.51 11.29 -16.21
N ILE A 479 23.87 10.05 -15.84
CA ILE A 479 24.74 9.68 -14.72
C ILE A 479 26.12 9.36 -15.30
#